data_AF-C6TAH3-F1
#
_entry.id   AF-C6TAH3-F1
#
_cell.length_a   1.000
_cell.length_b   1.000
_cell.length_c   1.000
_cell.angle_alpha   90.00
_cell.angle_beta   90.00
_cell.angle_gamma   90.00
#
_symmetry.space_group_name_H-M   'P 1'
#
loop_
_entity.id
_entity.type
_entity.pdbx_description
1 polymer ?
#
loop_
_entity_poly.entity_id
_entity_poly.type
_entity_poly.pdbx_seq_one_letter_code
_entity_poly.pdbx_strand_id
1 'polypeptide(L)'
;MDSLRFTSALSVALAVVFLVIAVGIAVVKIFSGGIAMPRLFPVTTDVASFFRLFTVVPVFVTAYICHYNVHSIDNELEDSSQMRGVVQTALVLCSSVYVMISFFGFLLFGEGTLDDVLANFDTNLGIPFGSVLNDAVRISYAAHLMLVFPVVFFPLRLNIDGLLFSNQASGSGYFRFASLT
;
A
#
# COMPACT_ATOMS: atom_id res chain seq x y z
N MET A 1 -2.66 -19.32 -12.97
CA MET A 1 -2.16 -19.02 -11.62
C MET A 1 -0.81 -18.31 -11.64
N ASP A 2 0.09 -18.62 -12.57
CA ASP A 2 1.41 -17.95 -12.68
C ASP A 2 1.33 -16.44 -12.95
N SER A 3 0.33 -16.00 -13.73
CA SER A 3 0.11 -14.58 -14.01
C SER A 3 -0.20 -13.77 -12.74
N LEU A 4 -1.01 -14.32 -11.81
CA LEU A 4 -1.36 -13.65 -10.55
C LEU A 4 -0.18 -13.57 -9.58
N ARG A 5 0.63 -14.63 -9.48
CA ARG A 5 1.86 -14.63 -8.68
C ARG A 5 2.85 -13.59 -9.22
N PHE A 6 2.98 -13.50 -10.54
CA PHE A 6 3.84 -12.52 -11.20
C PHE A 6 3.33 -11.09 -10.97
N THR A 7 2.03 -10.83 -11.15
CA THR A 7 1.43 -9.51 -10.90
C THR A 7 1.53 -9.10 -9.43
N SER A 8 1.32 -10.03 -8.50
CA SER A 8 1.47 -9.77 -7.05
C SER A 8 2.92 -9.46 -6.69
N ALA A 9 3.87 -10.25 -7.18
CA ALA A 9 5.30 -10.01 -6.95
C ALA A 9 5.75 -8.67 -7.56
N LEU A 10 5.29 -8.37 -8.77
CA LEU A 10 5.56 -7.11 -9.46
C LEU A 10 4.98 -5.91 -8.68
N SER A 11 3.76 -6.04 -8.16
CA SER A 11 3.10 -5.01 -7.35
C SER A 11 3.89 -4.71 -6.07
N VAL A 12 4.32 -5.76 -5.35
CA VAL A 12 5.16 -5.62 -4.14
C VAL A 12 6.51 -5.00 -4.50
N ALA A 13 7.15 -5.45 -5.59
CA ALA A 13 8.42 -4.89 -6.04
C ALA A 13 8.29 -3.40 -6.36
N LEU A 14 7.22 -2.97 -7.03
CA LEU A 14 6.95 -1.56 -7.31
C LEU A 14 6.69 -0.75 -6.05
N ALA A 15 6.00 -1.32 -5.05
CA ALA A 15 5.82 -0.67 -3.74
C ALA A 15 7.17 -0.42 -3.04
N VAL A 16 8.07 -1.41 -3.08
CA VAL A 16 9.42 -1.30 -2.52
C VAL A 16 10.26 -0.29 -3.28
N VAL A 17 10.19 -0.28 -4.61
CA VAL A 17 10.89 0.72 -5.45
C VAL A 17 10.40 2.14 -5.11
N PHE A 18 9.07 2.33 -5.02
CA PHE A 18 8.50 3.61 -4.60
C PHE A 18 9.00 4.04 -3.22
N LEU A 19 9.02 3.11 -2.26
CA LEU A 19 9.56 3.35 -0.92
C LEU A 19 11.03 3.78 -0.97
N VAL A 20 11.88 3.07 -1.73
CA VAL A 20 13.31 3.40 -1.87
C VAL A 20 13.50 4.79 -2.48
N ILE A 21 12.72 5.15 -3.49
CA ILE A 21 12.76 6.48 -4.11
C ILE A 21 12.34 7.55 -3.10
N ALA A 22 11.23 7.37 -2.40
CA ALA A 22 10.73 8.32 -1.41
C ALA A 22 11.72 8.52 -0.25
N VAL A 23 12.29 7.43 0.27
CA VAL A 23 13.34 7.48 1.30
C VAL A 23 14.59 8.17 0.77
N GLY A 24 15.02 7.87 -0.46
CA GLY A 24 16.17 8.51 -1.09
C GLY A 24 16.00 10.03 -1.20
N ILE A 25 14.82 10.50 -1.61
CA ILE A 25 14.49 11.92 -1.68
C ILE A 25 14.51 12.56 -0.28
N ALA A 26 13.92 11.89 0.71
CA ALA A 26 13.93 12.35 2.10
C ALA A 26 15.37 12.50 2.62
N VAL A 27 16.22 11.49 2.43
CA VAL A 27 17.62 11.50 2.86
C VAL A 27 18.41 12.62 2.19
N VAL A 28 18.29 12.80 0.86
CA VAL A 28 18.97 13.89 0.13
C VAL A 28 18.54 15.26 0.65
N LYS A 29 17.26 15.44 0.94
CA LYS A 29 16.73 16.71 1.46
C LYS A 29 17.19 16.97 2.91
N ILE A 30 17.33 15.93 3.74
CA ILE A 30 17.92 16.01 5.09
C ILE A 30 19.37 16.50 4.99
N PHE A 31 20.19 15.86 4.14
CA PHE A 31 21.60 16.24 3.97
C PHE A 31 21.81 17.63 3.38
N SER A 32 20.87 18.09 2.55
CA SER A 32 20.92 19.44 1.96
C SER A 32 20.53 20.54 2.96
N GLY A 33 20.22 20.21 4.22
CA GLY A 33 19.83 21.16 5.25
C GLY A 33 18.45 21.80 5.03
N GLY A 34 17.66 21.27 4.09
CA GLY A 34 16.36 21.81 3.68
C GLY A 34 15.17 21.34 4.52
N ILE A 35 15.41 20.59 5.60
CA ILE A 35 14.35 20.04 6.46
C ILE A 35 14.42 20.67 7.84
N ALA A 36 13.41 21.49 8.17
CA ALA A 36 13.12 21.83 9.55
C ALA A 36 12.54 20.58 10.24
N MET A 37 13.11 20.17 11.37
CA MET A 37 12.63 18.99 12.09
C MET A 37 11.15 19.16 12.47
N PRO A 38 10.24 18.30 11.98
CA PRO A 38 8.82 18.44 12.27
C PRO A 38 8.50 18.00 13.69
N ARG A 39 7.37 18.47 14.23
CA ARG A 39 6.97 18.10 15.60
C ARG A 39 6.39 16.70 15.57
N LEU A 40 7.09 15.74 16.17
CA LEU A 40 6.63 14.34 16.20
C LEU A 40 5.38 14.11 17.06
N PHE A 41 5.05 15.04 17.97
CA PHE A 41 3.92 14.88 18.88
C PHE A 41 2.83 15.91 18.59
N PRO A 42 1.55 15.46 18.51
CA PRO A 42 0.43 16.36 18.32
C PRO A 42 0.25 17.24 19.57
N VAL A 43 -0.01 18.53 19.34
CA VAL A 43 -0.31 19.48 20.42
C VAL A 43 -1.78 19.29 20.85
N THR A 44 -1.99 18.61 21.96
CA THR A 44 -3.34 18.37 22.53
C THR A 44 -3.73 19.51 23.47
N THR A 45 -4.13 20.64 22.89
CA THR A 45 -4.61 21.80 23.66
C THR A 45 -6.10 21.75 24.01
N ASP A 46 -6.89 20.90 23.35
CA ASP A 46 -8.35 20.85 23.51
C ASP A 46 -8.93 19.44 23.37
N VAL A 47 -10.13 19.22 23.95
CA VAL A 47 -10.87 17.95 23.86
C VAL A 47 -11.26 17.62 22.41
N ALA A 48 -11.50 18.62 21.56
CA ALA A 48 -11.77 18.40 20.14
C ALA A 48 -10.54 17.84 19.40
N SER A 49 -9.32 18.28 19.76
CA SER A 49 -8.07 17.74 19.19
C SER A 49 -7.84 16.28 19.58
N PHE A 50 -8.30 15.87 20.77
CA PHE A 50 -8.27 14.47 21.18
C PHE A 50 -9.19 13.59 20.31
N PHE A 51 -10.41 14.05 20.02
CA PHE A 51 -11.32 13.33 19.11
C PHE A 51 -10.81 13.28 17.67
N ARG A 52 -10.02 14.26 17.22
CA ARG A 52 -9.35 14.18 15.91
C ARG A 52 -8.36 13.02 15.83
N LEU A 53 -7.76 12.59 16.94
CA LEU A 53 -6.89 11.40 16.94
C LEU A 53 -7.67 10.11 16.62
N PHE A 54 -8.97 10.07 16.91
CA PHE A 54 -9.81 8.91 16.59
C PHE A 54 -10.07 8.74 15.10
N THR A 55 -9.93 9.77 14.26
CA THR A 55 -10.08 9.62 12.80
C THR A 55 -8.99 8.75 12.18
N VAL A 56 -7.89 8.56 12.91
CA VAL A 56 -6.77 7.69 12.53
C VAL A 56 -7.14 6.21 12.67
N VAL A 57 -8.03 5.85 13.60
CA VAL A 57 -8.42 4.45 13.86
C VAL A 57 -9.03 3.78 12.62
N PRO A 58 -10.04 4.38 11.94
CA PRO A 58 -10.56 3.82 10.69
C PRO A 58 -9.50 3.63 9.61
N VAL A 59 -8.53 4.55 9.50
CA VAL A 59 -7.44 4.46 8.51
C VAL A 59 -6.53 3.27 8.82
N PHE A 60 -6.14 3.08 10.08
CA PHE A 60 -5.35 1.92 10.50
C PHE A 60 -6.10 0.61 10.30
N VAL A 61 -7.37 0.55 10.69
CA VAL A 61 -8.21 -0.64 10.46
C VAL A 61 -8.24 -0.97 8.97
N THR A 62 -8.44 0.03 8.12
CA THR A 62 -8.49 -0.12 6.65
C THR A 62 -7.15 -0.57 6.06
N ALA A 63 -6.04 -0.03 6.55
CA ALA A 63 -4.70 -0.38 6.07
C ALA A 63 -4.32 -1.84 6.37
N TYR A 64 -4.79 -2.40 7.48
CA TYR A 64 -4.52 -3.78 7.87
C TYR A 64 -5.67 -4.76 7.55
N ILE A 65 -6.60 -4.40 6.65
CA ILE A 65 -7.63 -5.34 6.21
C ILE A 65 -6.99 -6.41 5.32
N CYS A 66 -6.68 -7.56 5.92
CA CYS A 66 -6.29 -8.78 5.21
C CYS A 66 -7.21 -9.97 5.52
N HIS A 67 -8.12 -9.83 6.49
CA HIS A 67 -8.92 -10.93 7.03
C HIS A 67 -9.80 -11.63 5.98
N TYR A 68 -10.32 -10.91 4.99
CA TYR A 68 -11.14 -11.52 3.94
C TYR A 68 -10.35 -12.44 3.00
N ASN A 69 -9.02 -12.27 2.94
CA ASN A 69 -8.13 -13.10 2.12
C ASN A 69 -7.62 -14.35 2.87
N VAL A 70 -7.82 -14.46 4.19
CA VAL A 70 -7.23 -15.55 4.99
C VAL A 70 -7.63 -16.93 4.48
N HIS A 71 -8.89 -17.10 4.08
CA HIS A 71 -9.39 -18.37 3.54
C HIS A 71 -8.86 -18.67 2.13
N SER A 72 -8.65 -17.65 1.31
CA SER A 72 -8.03 -17.83 -0.01
C SER A 72 -6.56 -18.20 0.12
N ILE A 73 -5.86 -17.66 1.12
CA ILE A 73 -4.46 -18.00 1.41
C ILE A 73 -4.39 -19.44 1.92
N ASP A 74 -5.25 -19.84 2.87
CA ASP A 74 -5.30 -21.21 3.38
C ASP A 74 -5.49 -22.25 2.25
N ASN A 75 -6.44 -21.98 1.34
CA ASN A 75 -6.72 -22.88 0.21
C ASN A 75 -5.56 -22.99 -0.81
N GLU A 76 -4.65 -22.01 -0.84
CA GLU A 76 -3.47 -22.00 -1.72
C GLU A 76 -2.21 -22.58 -1.05
N LEU A 77 -2.21 -22.74 0.28
CA LEU A 77 -1.10 -23.38 0.98
C LEU A 77 -1.23 -24.91 0.86
N GLU A 78 -0.11 -25.58 0.54
CA GLU A 78 -0.03 -27.05 0.61
C GLU A 78 -0.16 -27.58 2.04
N ASP A 79 0.23 -26.76 3.04
CA ASP A 79 0.18 -27.08 4.46
C ASP A 79 -0.38 -25.92 5.28
N SER A 80 -1.63 -26.04 5.71
CA SER A 80 -2.34 -25.07 6.55
C SER A 80 -1.65 -24.79 7.90
N SER A 81 -0.77 -25.69 8.38
CA SER A 81 -0.02 -25.47 9.61
C SER A 81 0.97 -24.29 9.52
N GLN A 82 1.40 -23.94 8.30
CA GLN A 82 2.32 -22.82 8.04
C GLN A 82 1.61 -21.47 7.94
N MET A 83 0.27 -21.45 7.89
CA MET A 83 -0.48 -20.21 7.66
C MET A 83 -0.19 -19.13 8.70
N ARG A 84 0.00 -19.51 9.98
CA ARG A 84 0.39 -18.56 11.03
C ARG A 84 1.72 -17.88 10.74
N GLY A 85 2.72 -18.63 10.27
CA GLY A 85 4.05 -18.09 9.93
C GLY A 85 4.00 -17.15 8.73
N VAL A 86 3.23 -17.52 7.69
CA VAL A 86 3.03 -16.69 6.49
C VAL A 86 2.34 -15.38 6.86
N VAL A 87 1.24 -15.43 7.63
CA VAL A 87 0.50 -14.23 8.06
C VAL A 87 1.37 -13.33 8.94
N GLN A 88 2.11 -13.89 9.90
CA GLN A 88 3.02 -13.10 10.75
C GLN A 88 4.11 -12.41 9.94
N THR A 89 4.73 -13.12 9.00
CA THR A 89 5.79 -12.55 8.15
C THR A 89 5.23 -11.44 7.26
N ALA A 90 4.05 -11.65 6.66
CA ALA A 90 3.39 -10.65 5.85
C ALA A 90 3.02 -9.40 6.66
N LEU A 91 2.49 -9.57 7.88
CA LEU A 91 2.17 -8.46 8.78
C LEU A 91 3.42 -7.67 9.18
N VAL A 92 4.53 -8.34 9.52
CA VAL A 92 5.78 -7.68 9.88
C VAL A 92 6.35 -6.88 8.71
N LEU A 93 6.33 -7.47 7.50
CA LEU A 93 6.79 -6.80 6.28
C LEU A 93 5.91 -5.59 5.93
N CYS A 94 4.59 -5.74 6.01
CA CYS A 94 3.64 -4.67 5.76
C CYS A 94 3.81 -3.53 6.78
N SER A 95 3.94 -3.87 8.07
CA SER A 95 4.14 -2.91 9.14
C SER A 95 5.45 -2.13 8.98
N SER A 96 6.54 -2.79 8.59
CA SER A 96 7.83 -2.11 8.39
C SER A 96 7.77 -1.12 7.23
N VAL A 97 7.13 -1.51 6.11
CA VAL A 97 6.90 -0.64 4.96
C VAL A 97 6.07 0.59 5.35
N TYR A 98 4.96 0.39 6.08
CA TYR A 98 4.12 1.50 6.54
C TYR A 98 4.85 2.44 7.48
N VAL A 99 5.56 1.91 8.49
CA VAL A 99 6.34 2.74 9.43
C VAL A 99 7.42 3.54 8.69
N MET A 100 8.15 2.93 7.75
CA MET A 100 9.17 3.62 6.98
C MET A 100 8.57 4.73 6.12
N ILE A 101 7.49 4.46 5.37
CA ILE A 101 6.85 5.47 4.52
C ILE A 101 6.30 6.62 5.37
N SER A 102 5.62 6.32 6.48
CA SER A 102 5.08 7.35 7.37
C SER A 102 6.18 8.18 8.02
N PHE A 103 7.26 7.56 8.49
CA PHE A 103 8.36 8.25 9.12
C PHE A 103 9.09 9.18 8.14
N PHE A 104 9.53 8.67 6.99
CA PHE A 104 10.25 9.48 6.00
C PHE A 104 9.35 10.48 5.28
N GLY A 105 8.08 10.13 5.03
CA GLY A 105 7.08 11.04 4.47
C GLY A 105 6.81 12.22 5.40
N PHE A 106 6.64 11.96 6.70
CA PHE A 106 6.47 13.03 7.68
C PHE A 106 7.74 13.87 7.83
N LEU A 107 8.93 13.27 7.78
CA LEU A 107 10.18 14.04 7.74
C LEU A 107 10.29 14.94 6.50
N LEU A 108 9.76 14.53 5.36
CA LEU A 108 9.88 15.26 4.10
C LEU A 108 8.98 16.50 4.01
N PHE A 109 7.79 16.45 4.61
CA PHE A 109 6.74 17.47 4.49
C PHE A 109 6.34 18.12 5.82
N GLY A 110 6.57 17.45 6.95
CA GLY A 110 6.29 17.95 8.29
C GLY A 110 4.83 18.33 8.52
N GLU A 111 4.60 19.50 9.10
CA GLU A 111 3.25 20.04 9.34
C GLU A 111 2.47 20.33 8.04
N GLY A 112 3.15 20.34 6.88
CA GLY A 112 2.53 20.53 5.57
C GLY A 112 1.98 19.25 4.96
N THR A 113 2.10 18.09 5.62
CA THR A 113 1.60 16.81 5.10
C THR A 113 0.07 16.84 4.89
N LEU A 114 -0.34 16.81 3.62
CA LEU A 114 -1.73 16.57 3.23
C LEU A 114 -2.23 15.15 3.58
N ASP A 115 -3.55 15.00 3.71
CA ASP A 115 -4.22 13.71 3.94
C ASP A 115 -3.81 12.64 2.91
N ASP A 116 -3.63 13.06 1.66
CA ASP A 116 -2.92 12.28 0.64
C ASP A 116 -1.46 12.72 0.56
N VAL A 117 -0.58 11.91 1.15
CA VAL A 117 0.87 12.18 1.17
C VAL A 117 1.43 12.30 -0.25
N LEU A 118 0.86 11.60 -1.24
CA LEU A 118 1.32 11.65 -2.63
C LEU A 118 1.08 13.03 -3.26
N ALA A 119 0.00 13.73 -2.89
CA ALA A 119 -0.27 15.07 -3.39
C ALA A 119 0.82 16.09 -2.99
N ASN A 120 1.54 15.84 -1.89
CA ASN A 120 2.67 16.69 -1.49
C ASN A 120 3.85 16.59 -2.46
N PHE A 121 3.99 15.45 -3.15
CA PHE A 121 5.00 15.26 -4.20
C PHE A 121 4.65 15.97 -5.51
N ASP A 122 3.45 16.55 -5.68
CA ASP A 122 3.09 17.33 -6.89
C ASP A 122 3.74 18.73 -6.91
N THR A 123 4.29 19.16 -5.77
CA THR A 123 4.92 20.47 -5.62
C THR A 123 6.45 20.41 -5.83
N ASN A 124 7.05 21.55 -6.17
CA ASN A 124 8.50 21.65 -6.33
C ASN A 124 9.20 21.46 -4.98
N LEU A 125 9.85 20.30 -4.77
CA LEU A 125 10.51 19.95 -3.51
C LEU A 125 11.79 20.75 -3.20
N GLY A 126 12.20 21.68 -4.08
CA GLY A 126 13.34 22.57 -3.87
C GLY A 126 14.71 21.90 -3.92
N ILE A 127 14.78 20.67 -4.45
CA ILE A 127 16.03 19.88 -4.61
C ILE A 127 16.60 20.01 -6.03
N PRO A 128 17.93 19.90 -6.21
CA PRO A 128 18.52 19.80 -7.54
C PRO A 128 17.96 18.56 -8.28
N PHE A 129 17.67 18.69 -9.58
CA PHE A 129 16.93 17.68 -10.38
C PHE A 129 15.49 17.40 -9.90
N GLY A 130 14.90 18.30 -9.12
CA GLY A 130 13.57 18.11 -8.53
C GLY A 130 12.43 17.86 -9.51
N SER A 131 12.46 18.42 -10.72
CA SER A 131 11.41 18.17 -11.73
C SER A 131 11.43 16.73 -12.24
N VAL A 132 12.62 16.19 -12.57
CA VAL A 132 12.78 14.82 -13.07
C VAL A 132 12.47 13.80 -11.99
N LEU A 133 12.87 14.07 -10.74
CA LEU A 133 12.55 13.22 -9.60
C LEU A 133 11.06 13.25 -9.26
N ASN A 134 10.41 14.41 -9.36
CA ASN A 134 8.96 14.55 -9.20
C ASN A 134 8.22 13.75 -10.26
N ASP A 135 8.57 13.92 -11.55
CA ASP A 135 7.96 13.15 -12.64
C ASP A 135 8.18 11.63 -12.48
N ALA A 136 9.36 11.21 -12.01
CA ALA A 136 9.65 9.80 -11.75
C ALA A 136 8.81 9.22 -10.59
N VAL A 137 8.70 9.96 -9.48
CA VAL A 137 7.79 9.60 -8.36
C VAL A 137 6.35 9.52 -8.86
N ARG A 138 5.96 10.45 -9.73
CA ARG A 138 4.61 10.55 -10.28
C ARG A 138 4.23 9.35 -11.14
N ILE A 139 5.10 9.00 -12.09
CA ILE A 139 4.91 7.84 -12.95
C ILE A 139 4.97 6.55 -12.12
N SER A 140 5.89 6.47 -11.15
CA SER A 140 6.01 5.30 -10.27
C SER A 140 4.76 5.08 -9.43
N TYR A 141 4.19 6.12 -8.81
CA TYR A 141 2.96 5.96 -8.04
C TYR A 141 1.77 5.66 -8.94
N ALA A 142 1.65 6.31 -10.10
CA ALA A 142 0.51 6.10 -10.99
C ALA A 142 0.50 4.65 -11.51
N ALA A 143 1.66 4.14 -11.91
CA ALA A 143 1.83 2.74 -12.28
C ALA A 143 1.55 1.79 -11.10
N HIS A 144 2.01 2.14 -9.90
CA HIS A 144 1.74 1.36 -8.69
C HIS A 144 0.24 1.27 -8.40
N LEU A 145 -0.49 2.39 -8.40
CA LEU A 145 -1.95 2.41 -8.18
C LEU A 145 -2.70 1.63 -9.27
N MET A 146 -2.28 1.77 -10.54
CA MET A 146 -2.87 1.05 -11.67
C MET A 146 -2.73 -0.47 -11.53
N LEU A 147 -1.63 -0.97 -10.95
CA LEU A 147 -1.38 -2.39 -10.75
C LEU A 147 -1.94 -2.93 -9.43
N VAL A 148 -1.92 -2.13 -8.36
CA VAL A 148 -2.48 -2.51 -7.06
C VAL A 148 -3.99 -2.65 -7.13
N PHE A 149 -4.67 -1.74 -7.83
CA PHE A 149 -6.13 -1.75 -7.96
C PHE A 149 -6.66 -3.12 -8.39
N PRO A 150 -6.33 -3.69 -9.58
CA PRO A 150 -6.86 -4.98 -9.99
C PRO A 150 -6.48 -6.14 -9.06
N VAL A 151 -5.30 -6.09 -8.42
CA VAL A 151 -4.83 -7.13 -7.50
C VAL A 151 -5.68 -7.16 -6.23
N VAL A 152 -6.01 -5.99 -5.64
CA VAL A 152 -6.82 -5.91 -4.42
C VAL A 152 -8.28 -6.35 -4.66
N PHE A 153 -8.84 -6.02 -5.84
CA PHE A 153 -10.21 -6.38 -6.20
C PHE A 153 -10.37 -7.82 -6.69
N PHE A 154 -9.28 -8.53 -7.02
CA PHE A 154 -9.32 -9.92 -7.48
C PHE A 154 -10.02 -10.88 -6.50
N PRO A 155 -9.64 -10.98 -5.22
CA PRO A 155 -10.33 -11.83 -4.26
C PRO A 155 -11.80 -11.43 -4.05
N LEU A 156 -12.13 -10.13 -4.05
CA LEU A 156 -13.52 -9.68 -3.97
C LEU A 156 -14.35 -10.24 -5.14
N ARG A 157 -13.80 -10.17 -6.35
CA ARG A 157 -14.44 -10.70 -7.56
C ARG A 157 -14.67 -12.20 -7.47
N LEU A 158 -13.69 -12.97 -6.98
CA LEU A 158 -13.84 -14.42 -6.78
C LEU A 158 -14.92 -14.76 -5.74
N ASN A 159 -14.97 -14.02 -4.63
CA ASN A 159 -15.98 -14.22 -3.59
C ASN A 159 -17.41 -13.90 -4.11
N ILE A 160 -17.57 -12.83 -4.89
CA ILE A 160 -18.85 -12.46 -5.50
C ILE A 160 -19.27 -13.50 -6.56
N ASP A 161 -18.35 -13.96 -7.41
CA ASP A 161 -18.64 -14.98 -8.42
C ASP A 161 -19.05 -16.31 -7.76
N GLY A 162 -18.35 -16.72 -6.70
CA GLY A 162 -18.71 -17.89 -5.90
C GLY A 162 -20.08 -17.78 -5.23
N LEU A 163 -20.47 -16.59 -4.76
CA LEU A 163 -21.78 -16.36 -4.14
C LEU A 163 -22.92 -16.34 -5.18
N LEU A 164 -22.72 -15.68 -6.32
CA LEU A 164 -23.75 -15.52 -7.36
C LEU A 164 -23.92 -16.76 -8.25
N PHE A 165 -22.86 -17.55 -8.43
CA PHE A 165 -22.85 -18.72 -9.32
C PHE A 165 -22.60 -20.04 -8.59
N SER A 166 -22.76 -20.08 -7.26
CA SER A 166 -22.60 -21.27 -6.40
C SER A 166 -23.33 -22.53 -6.93
N ASN A 167 -24.43 -22.33 -7.67
CA ASN A 167 -25.33 -23.41 -8.09
C ASN A 167 -25.11 -23.95 -9.52
N GLN A 168 -24.05 -23.54 -10.23
CA GLN A 168 -23.68 -24.14 -11.53
C GLN A 168 -22.49 -25.07 -11.37
N ALA A 169 -22.70 -26.16 -10.64
CA ALA A 169 -21.78 -27.28 -10.65
C ALA A 169 -21.79 -27.95 -12.05
N SER A 170 -20.58 -28.21 -12.54
CA SER A 170 -20.27 -29.21 -13.57
C SER A 170 -20.55 -28.81 -15.04
N GLY A 171 -19.53 -28.28 -15.73
CA GLY A 171 -19.50 -28.40 -17.19
C GLY A 171 -18.57 -27.46 -17.97
N SER A 172 -18.28 -26.26 -17.48
CA SER A 172 -17.62 -25.24 -18.33
C SER A 172 -16.64 -24.33 -17.58
N GLY A 173 -15.76 -24.91 -16.76
CA GLY A 173 -14.77 -24.13 -16.00
C GLY A 173 -13.60 -23.62 -16.83
N TYR A 174 -13.22 -24.31 -17.90
CA TYR A 174 -12.00 -24.00 -18.66
C TYR A 174 -12.17 -22.91 -19.72
N PHE A 175 -13.36 -22.74 -20.30
CA PHE A 175 -13.57 -21.75 -21.37
C PHE A 175 -13.78 -20.32 -20.86
N ARG A 176 -14.17 -20.13 -19.60
CA ARG A 176 -14.53 -18.80 -19.08
C ARG A 176 -13.33 -18.01 -18.53
N PHE A 177 -12.29 -18.70 -18.05
CA PHE A 177 -11.03 -18.06 -17.64
C PHE A 177 -10.21 -17.53 -18.84
N ALA A 178 -10.39 -18.09 -20.04
CA ALA A 178 -9.73 -17.62 -21.26
C ALA A 178 -10.36 -16.35 -21.85
N SER A 179 -11.61 -16.03 -21.50
CA SER A 179 -12.33 -14.85 -22.03
C SER A 179 -12.05 -13.55 -21.27
N LEU A 180 -11.23 -13.59 -20.21
CA LEU A 180 -11.00 -12.44 -19.31
C LEU A 180 -9.51 -12.04 -19.18
N THR A 181 -8.64 -12.56 -20.04
CA THR A 181 -7.31 -11.97 -20.31
C THR A 181 -7.39 -11.18 -21.61
#